data_AF-O44962-F1
#
_entry.id   AF-O44962-F1
#
_cell.length_a   1.000
_cell.length_b   1.000
_cell.length_c   1.000
_cell.angle_alpha   90.00
_cell.angle_beta   90.00
_cell.angle_gamma   90.00
#
_symmetry.space_group_name_H-M   'P 1'
#
loop_
_entity.id
_entity.type
_entity.pdbx_description
1 polymer ?
#
loop_
_entity_poly.entity_id
_entity_poly.type
_entity_poly.pdbx_seq_one_letter_code
_entity_poly.pdbx_strand_id
1 'polypeptide(L)'
;MSSLGTYFFLLLVLLLPVCATCYEEDYRPEEGLTGHNGVFQALPWTKFELNLISSLHATANYPEVMRLVREKMIISDIAPNDRRKIERMLKNLRPPPVFDEFLTEDETEKVQKAHSERDVDSVLMVIGKKLQQMPNFLRDQAINYLTKHTPTVQPPEY
;
A
#
# COMPACT_ATOMS: atom_id res chain seq x y z
N MET A 1 26.55 -17.30 -45.01
CA MET A 1 26.18 -17.65 -43.61
C MET A 1 25.34 -16.54 -42.97
N SER A 2 24.43 -15.90 -43.73
CA SER A 2 23.95 -14.56 -43.38
C SER A 2 22.43 -14.44 -43.18
N SER A 3 21.64 -15.51 -43.37
CA SER A 3 20.19 -15.41 -43.16
C SER A 3 19.77 -15.76 -41.72
N LEU A 4 20.46 -16.69 -41.05
CA LEU A 4 20.08 -17.13 -39.70
C LEU A 4 20.13 -15.99 -38.67
N GLY A 5 21.16 -15.13 -38.74
CA GLY A 5 21.31 -13.98 -37.85
C GLY A 5 20.19 -12.95 -38.04
N THR A 6 19.76 -12.72 -39.28
CA THR A 6 18.68 -11.78 -39.60
C THR A 6 17.33 -12.27 -39.08
N TYR A 7 17.04 -13.57 -39.20
CA TYR A 7 15.81 -14.14 -38.63
C TYR A 7 15.79 -14.06 -37.10
N PHE A 8 16.93 -14.32 -36.44
CA PHE A 8 17.02 -14.19 -35.00
C PHE A 8 16.83 -12.75 -34.54
N PHE A 9 17.44 -11.78 -35.23
CA PHE A 9 17.27 -10.36 -34.92
C PHE A 9 15.83 -9.90 -35.15
N LEU A 10 15.19 -10.32 -36.25
CA LEU A 10 13.79 -10.01 -36.52
C LEU A 10 12.86 -10.64 -35.47
N LEU A 11 13.12 -11.88 -35.04
CA LEU A 11 12.37 -12.53 -33.97
C LEU A 11 12.52 -11.78 -32.63
N LEU A 12 13.75 -11.36 -32.30
CA LEU A 12 14.03 -10.59 -31.08
C LEU A 12 13.31 -9.23 -31.09
N VAL A 13 13.35 -8.52 -32.23
CA VAL A 13 12.66 -7.23 -32.41
C VAL A 13 11.14 -7.39 -32.43
N LEU A 14 10.60 -8.54 -32.85
CA LEU A 14 9.17 -8.83 -32.77
C LEU A 14 8.73 -9.20 -31.35
N LEU A 15 9.59 -9.87 -30.58
CA LEU A 15 9.30 -10.29 -29.21
C LEU A 15 9.48 -9.15 -28.19
N LEU A 16 10.41 -8.23 -28.40
CA LEU A 16 10.67 -7.08 -27.51
C LEU A 16 9.40 -6.24 -27.24
N PRO A 17 8.60 -5.84 -28.24
CA PRO A 17 7.33 -5.16 -28.03
C PRO A 17 6.32 -6.03 -27.27
N VAL A 18 6.24 -7.33 -27.58
CA VAL A 18 5.31 -8.26 -26.92
C VAL A 18 5.66 -8.35 -25.43
N CYS A 19 6.93 -8.58 -25.09
CA CYS A 19 7.42 -8.58 -23.72
C CYS A 19 7.20 -7.23 -23.02
N ALA A 20 7.37 -6.09 -23.73
CA ALA A 20 7.12 -4.77 -23.17
C ALA A 20 5.62 -4.51 -22.90
N THR A 21 4.72 -5.09 -23.68
CA THR A 21 3.26 -4.99 -23.45
C THR A 21 2.72 -5.97 -22.40
N CYS A 22 3.48 -7.00 -22.02
CA CYS A 22 3.02 -8.02 -21.06
C CYS A 22 3.12 -7.59 -19.59
N TYR A 23 3.67 -6.40 -19.27
CA TYR A 23 3.94 -6.02 -17.88
C TYR A 23 3.40 -4.62 -17.49
N GLU A 24 2.29 -4.19 -18.08
CA GLU A 24 1.39 -3.27 -17.39
C GLU A 24 0.49 -4.12 -16.49
N GLU A 25 1.01 -4.53 -15.31
CA GLU A 25 0.12 -5.00 -14.26
C GLU A 25 -0.86 -3.86 -13.92
N ASP A 26 -2.12 -4.12 -14.22
CA ASP A 26 -3.35 -3.32 -14.11
C ASP A 26 -3.65 -2.76 -12.70
N TYR A 27 -2.68 -2.67 -11.78
CA TYR A 27 -2.91 -2.13 -10.45
C TYR A 27 -3.30 -0.65 -10.54
N ARG A 28 -4.60 -0.42 -10.45
CA ARG A 28 -5.22 0.88 -10.36
C ARG A 28 -5.18 1.34 -8.90
N PRO A 29 -4.44 2.40 -8.55
CA PRO A 29 -4.37 2.89 -7.16
C PRO A 29 -5.76 3.17 -6.56
N GLU A 30 -6.75 3.44 -7.41
CA GLU A 30 -8.15 3.64 -7.04
C GLU A 30 -8.79 2.36 -6.47
N GLU A 31 -8.33 1.16 -6.85
CA GLU A 31 -8.79 -0.10 -6.28
C GLU A 31 -8.45 -0.23 -4.80
N GLY A 32 -7.31 0.34 -4.38
CA GLY A 32 -6.92 0.41 -2.97
C GLY A 32 -7.92 1.21 -2.11
N LEU A 33 -8.67 2.13 -2.72
CA LEU A 33 -9.68 2.91 -2.02
C LEU A 33 -10.96 2.12 -1.72
N THR A 34 -11.13 0.92 -2.26
CA THR A 34 -12.27 0.04 -1.89
C THR A 34 -12.17 -0.47 -0.45
N GLY A 35 -10.96 -0.45 0.12
CA GLY A 35 -10.73 -0.75 1.54
C GLY A 35 -11.61 0.09 2.46
N HIS A 36 -11.93 -0.46 3.63
CA HIS A 36 -12.77 0.20 4.63
C HIS A 36 -14.14 0.66 4.08
N ASN A 37 -14.76 -0.17 3.23
CA ASN A 37 -16.05 0.08 2.59
C ASN A 37 -16.08 1.34 1.71
N GLY A 38 -14.97 1.69 1.06
CA GLY A 38 -14.93 2.84 0.16
C GLY A 38 -15.05 4.21 0.84
N VAL A 39 -15.01 4.28 2.18
CA VAL A 39 -15.24 5.53 2.92
C VAL A 39 -14.30 6.66 2.49
N PHE A 40 -13.06 6.31 2.12
CA PHE A 40 -12.05 7.29 1.70
C PHE A 40 -12.16 7.68 0.22
N GLN A 41 -13.02 7.06 -0.59
CA GLN A 41 -13.29 7.46 -1.99
C GLN A 41 -13.96 8.84 -2.10
N ALA A 42 -14.58 9.32 -1.01
CA ALA A 42 -15.19 10.64 -0.96
C ALA A 42 -14.16 11.79 -1.00
N LEU A 43 -12.87 11.51 -0.83
CA LEU A 43 -11.80 12.50 -0.91
C LEU A 43 -11.19 12.51 -2.33
N PRO A 44 -10.93 13.69 -2.92
CA PRO A 44 -10.41 13.81 -4.28
C PRO A 44 -8.89 13.57 -4.30
N TRP A 45 -8.49 12.30 -4.24
CA TRP A 45 -7.09 11.90 -4.24
C TRP A 45 -6.42 12.06 -5.60
N THR A 46 -5.20 12.55 -5.59
CA THR A 46 -4.29 12.50 -6.73
C THR A 46 -3.55 11.16 -6.74
N LYS A 47 -3.05 10.76 -7.91
CA LYS A 47 -2.20 9.57 -8.04
C LYS A 47 -0.97 9.62 -7.12
N PHE A 48 -0.38 10.81 -6.95
CA PHE A 48 0.75 11.02 -6.05
C PHE A 48 0.37 10.71 -4.59
N GLU A 49 -0.76 11.24 -4.11
CA GLU A 49 -1.23 11.00 -2.74
C GLU A 49 -1.57 9.52 -2.51
N LEU A 50 -2.17 8.84 -3.50
CA LEU A 50 -2.45 7.40 -3.40
C LEU A 50 -1.18 6.57 -3.32
N ASN A 51 -0.16 6.91 -4.12
CA ASN A 51 1.15 6.26 -4.03
C ASN A 51 1.82 6.51 -2.68
N LEU A 52 1.72 7.72 -2.15
CA LEU A 52 2.24 8.06 -0.83
C LEU A 52 1.53 7.26 0.27
N ILE A 53 0.19 7.20 0.24
CA ILE A 53 -0.59 6.36 1.17
C ILE A 53 -0.16 4.90 1.08
N SER A 54 0.02 4.36 -0.12
CA SER A 54 0.48 2.98 -0.34
C SER A 54 1.85 2.73 0.30
N SER A 55 2.80 3.65 0.11
CA SER A 55 4.13 3.57 0.73
C SER A 55 4.08 3.66 2.27
N LEU A 56 3.22 4.53 2.81
CA LEU A 56 3.02 4.65 4.25
C LEU A 56 2.38 3.39 4.85
N HIS A 57 1.47 2.74 4.13
CA HIS A 57 0.92 1.44 4.54
C HIS A 57 1.99 0.34 4.55
N ALA A 58 2.85 0.28 3.53
CA ALA A 58 3.92 -0.70 3.45
C ALA A 58 4.90 -0.58 4.62
N THR A 59 5.20 0.65 5.03
CA THR A 59 6.08 0.97 6.17
C THR A 59 5.37 0.97 7.52
N ALA A 60 4.07 0.63 7.55
CA ALA A 60 3.21 0.70 8.74
C ALA A 60 3.22 2.08 9.44
N ASN A 61 3.45 3.16 8.70
CA ASN A 61 3.43 4.53 9.21
C ASN A 61 2.00 5.09 9.24
N TYR A 62 1.16 4.44 10.05
CA TYR A 62 -0.23 4.81 10.22
C TYR A 62 -0.45 6.22 10.78
N PRO A 63 0.34 6.74 11.75
CA PRO A 63 0.19 8.12 12.21
C PRO A 63 0.20 9.12 11.05
N GLU A 64 1.11 8.92 10.09
CA GLU A 64 1.25 9.77 8.92
C GLU A 64 0.10 9.60 7.91
N VAL A 65 -0.38 8.37 7.69
CA VAL A 65 -1.61 8.13 6.90
C VAL A 65 -2.78 8.94 7.50
N MET A 66 -2.93 8.88 8.82
CA MET A 66 -4.02 9.57 9.52
C MET A 66 -3.87 11.09 9.45
N ARG A 67 -2.64 11.61 9.48
CA ARG A 67 -2.36 13.05 9.26
C ARG A 67 -2.79 13.46 7.86
N LEU A 68 -2.36 12.72 6.84
CA LEU A 68 -2.65 13.01 5.43
C LEU A 68 -4.16 12.99 5.13
N VAL A 69 -4.91 12.04 5.70
CA VAL A 69 -6.39 12.06 5.56
C VAL A 69 -7.00 13.30 6.21
N ARG A 70 -6.58 13.69 7.41
CA ARG A 70 -7.11 14.90 8.08
C ARG A 70 -6.83 16.16 7.27
N GLU A 71 -5.61 16.30 6.76
CA GLU A 71 -5.24 17.43 5.91
C GLU A 71 -6.06 17.47 4.64
N LYS A 72 -6.24 16.31 3.99
CA LYS A 72 -7.10 16.22 2.80
C LYS A 72 -8.53 16.65 3.10
N MET A 73 -9.08 16.26 4.26
CA MET A 73 -10.42 16.68 4.70
C MET A 73 -10.54 18.18 4.99
N ILE A 74 -9.45 18.87 5.33
CA ILE A 74 -9.47 20.32 5.59
C ILE A 74 -9.58 21.09 4.27
N ILE A 75 -8.85 20.66 3.24
CA ILE A 75 -8.77 21.37 1.96
C ILE A 75 -9.81 20.93 0.93
N SER A 76 -10.49 19.80 1.17
CA SER A 76 -11.48 19.25 0.24
C SER A 76 -12.91 19.67 0.59
N ASP A 77 -13.68 20.03 -0.43
CA ASP A 77 -15.13 20.16 -0.31
C ASP A 77 -15.76 18.76 -0.33
N ILE A 78 -16.25 18.32 0.83
CA ILE A 78 -16.84 16.99 1.04
C ILE A 78 -18.20 17.12 1.71
N ALA A 79 -19.16 16.29 1.29
CA ALA A 79 -20.49 16.29 1.86
C ALA A 79 -20.43 16.05 3.39
N PRO A 80 -21.28 16.72 4.20
CA PRO A 80 -21.26 16.58 5.66
C PRO A 80 -21.40 15.14 6.16
N ASN A 81 -22.16 14.31 5.44
CA ASN A 81 -22.33 12.90 5.79
C ASN A 81 -21.02 12.11 5.61
N ASP A 82 -20.29 12.32 4.52
CA ASP A 82 -19.05 11.61 4.25
C ASP A 82 -17.93 12.08 5.17
N ARG A 83 -17.87 13.39 5.49
CA ARG A 83 -17.00 13.92 6.54
C ARG A 83 -17.19 13.16 7.87
N ARG A 84 -18.44 12.99 8.33
CA ARG A 84 -18.74 12.25 9.58
C ARG A 84 -18.33 10.78 9.50
N LYS A 85 -18.51 10.12 8.36
CA LYS A 85 -18.09 8.72 8.17
C LYS A 85 -16.57 8.60 8.26
N ILE A 86 -15.84 9.49 7.59
CA ILE A 86 -14.37 9.51 7.60
C ILE A 86 -13.88 9.77 9.03
N GLU A 87 -14.40 10.78 9.74
CA GLU A 87 -14.01 11.06 11.14
C GLU A 87 -14.25 9.87 12.07
N ARG A 88 -15.39 9.19 11.93
CA ARG A 88 -15.67 7.96 12.68
C ARG A 88 -14.68 6.85 12.34
N MET A 89 -14.35 6.69 11.06
CA MET A 89 -13.36 5.72 10.63
C MET A 89 -11.98 6.04 11.22
N LEU A 90 -11.52 7.29 11.14
CA LEU A 90 -10.25 7.74 11.73
C LEU A 90 -10.20 7.53 13.25
N LYS A 91 -11.33 7.65 13.95
CA LYS A 91 -11.39 7.34 15.39
C LYS A 91 -11.21 5.84 15.65
N ASN A 92 -11.84 5.00 14.83
CA ASN A 92 -11.85 3.54 14.99
C ASN A 92 -10.56 2.87 14.52
N LEU A 93 -9.90 3.46 13.52
CA LEU A 93 -8.61 3.02 12.95
C LEU A 93 -7.42 3.73 13.62
N ARG A 94 -7.58 4.25 14.84
CA ARG A 94 -6.45 4.89 15.52
C ARG A 94 -5.38 3.82 15.81
N PRO A 95 -4.14 3.97 15.32
CA PRO A 95 -3.09 3.00 15.59
C PRO A 95 -2.71 3.04 17.08
N PRO A 96 -2.33 1.89 17.66
CA PRO A 96 -1.69 1.87 18.98
C PRO A 96 -0.34 2.61 18.95
N PRO A 97 0.13 3.15 20.10
CA PRO A 97 1.38 3.94 20.18
C PRO A 97 2.63 3.20 19.70
N VAL A 98 2.57 1.88 19.63
CA VAL A 98 3.62 1.03 19.07
C VAL A 98 4.00 1.39 17.62
N PHE A 99 3.13 2.10 16.90
CA PHE A 99 3.38 2.54 15.53
C PHE A 99 3.98 3.95 15.39
N ASP A 100 4.18 4.70 16.49
CA ASP A 100 4.72 6.07 16.39
C ASP A 100 6.16 6.09 15.87
N GLU A 101 6.93 5.04 16.16
CA GLU A 101 8.31 4.83 15.68
C GLU A 101 8.50 3.35 15.31
N PHE A 102 7.54 2.81 14.53
CA PHE A 102 7.49 1.37 14.30
C PHE A 102 8.76 0.84 13.66
N LEU A 103 9.25 1.48 12.60
CA LEU A 103 10.49 1.13 11.90
C LEU A 103 11.56 2.17 12.16
N THR A 104 12.82 1.75 12.18
CA THR A 104 13.95 2.69 12.09
C THR A 104 14.03 3.29 10.69
N GLU A 105 14.86 4.32 10.53
CA GLU A 105 15.12 4.94 9.22
C GLU A 105 15.64 3.90 8.20
N ASP A 106 16.65 3.11 8.57
CA ASP A 106 17.20 2.03 7.72
C ASP A 106 16.16 0.93 7.40
N GLU A 107 15.30 0.56 8.35
CA GLU A 107 14.21 -0.40 8.10
C GLU A 107 13.17 0.20 7.14
N THR A 108 12.87 1.49 7.28
CA THR A 108 11.94 2.23 6.43
C THR A 108 12.46 2.30 4.99
N GLU A 109 13.73 2.65 4.79
CA GLU A 109 14.34 2.67 3.45
C GLU A 109 14.31 1.30 2.77
N LYS A 110 14.58 0.22 3.51
CA LYS A 110 14.51 -1.15 2.99
C LYS A 110 13.10 -1.51 2.53
N VAL A 111 12.11 -1.19 3.34
CA VAL A 111 10.69 -1.43 2.99
C VAL A 111 10.26 -0.58 1.81
N GLN A 112 10.63 0.70 1.76
CA GLN A 112 10.30 1.58 0.64
C GLN A 112 10.92 1.09 -0.66
N LYS A 113 12.18 0.66 -0.63
CA LYS A 113 12.84 0.06 -1.78
C LYS A 113 12.10 -1.21 -2.25
N ALA A 114 11.89 -2.16 -1.35
CA ALA A 114 11.19 -3.41 -1.67
C ALA A 114 9.77 -3.15 -2.20
N HIS A 115 9.03 -2.22 -1.60
CA HIS A 115 7.71 -1.80 -2.06
C HIS A 115 7.75 -1.21 -3.48
N SER A 116 8.73 -0.35 -3.78
CA SER A 116 8.92 0.21 -5.12
C SER A 116 9.25 -0.86 -6.18
N GLU A 117 9.92 -1.92 -5.76
CA GLU A 117 10.29 -3.09 -6.57
C GLU A 117 9.17 -4.15 -6.61
N ARG A 118 8.04 -3.91 -5.93
CA ARG A 118 6.92 -4.87 -5.75
C ARG A 118 7.34 -6.19 -5.09
N ASP A 119 8.43 -6.17 -4.34
CA ASP A 119 8.93 -7.31 -3.57
C ASP A 119 8.21 -7.40 -2.22
N VAL A 120 7.07 -8.06 -2.23
CA VAL A 120 6.24 -8.28 -1.04
C VAL A 120 6.97 -9.11 0.01
N ASP A 121 7.76 -10.10 -0.40
CA ASP A 121 8.48 -11.00 0.51
C ASP A 121 9.52 -10.22 1.33
N SER A 122 10.27 -9.33 0.69
CA SER A 122 11.22 -8.47 1.38
C SER A 122 10.54 -7.48 2.34
N VAL A 123 9.38 -6.91 1.96
CA VAL A 123 8.58 -6.08 2.88
C VAL A 123 8.18 -6.89 4.10
N LEU A 124 7.56 -8.06 3.91
CA LEU A 124 7.11 -8.93 4.99
C LEU A 124 8.26 -9.42 5.88
N MET A 125 9.44 -9.67 5.31
CA MET A 125 10.63 -10.06 6.05
C MET A 125 11.07 -8.96 7.04
N VAL A 126 11.09 -7.70 6.62
CA VAL A 126 11.48 -6.58 7.50
C VAL A 126 10.42 -6.39 8.60
N ILE A 127 9.14 -6.34 8.24
CA ILE A 127 8.04 -6.19 9.20
C ILE A 127 8.02 -7.36 10.20
N GLY A 128 8.16 -8.61 9.71
CA GLY A 128 8.18 -9.82 10.54
C GLY A 128 9.34 -9.83 11.51
N LYS A 129 10.55 -9.47 11.05
CA LYS A 129 11.73 -9.32 11.92
C LYS A 129 11.48 -8.27 13.00
N LYS A 130 10.89 -7.13 12.64
CA LYS A 130 10.59 -6.08 13.61
C LYS A 130 9.64 -6.57 14.70
N LEU A 131 8.55 -7.22 14.30
CA LEU A 131 7.59 -7.82 15.23
C LEU A 131 8.28 -8.81 16.19
N GLN A 132 9.18 -9.66 15.69
CA GLN A 132 9.91 -10.62 16.53
C GLN A 132 10.82 -9.97 17.58
N GLN A 133 11.39 -8.80 17.28
CA GLN A 133 12.27 -8.07 18.19
C GLN A 133 11.53 -7.31 19.30
N MET A 134 10.22 -7.14 19.15
CA MET A 134 9.41 -6.39 20.12
C MET A 134 9.07 -7.22 21.36
N PRO A 135 8.89 -6.56 22.52
CA PRO A 135 8.30 -7.20 23.70
C PRO A 135 6.94 -7.81 23.38
N ASN A 136 6.63 -8.98 23.95
CA ASN A 136 5.41 -9.75 23.66
C ASN A 136 4.14 -8.88 23.66
N PHE A 137 3.95 -8.06 24.70
CA PHE A 137 2.79 -7.18 24.83
C PHE A 137 2.63 -6.20 23.66
N LEU A 138 3.72 -5.57 23.22
CA LEU A 138 3.68 -4.62 22.09
C LEU A 138 3.52 -5.33 20.76
N ARG A 139 4.17 -6.50 20.60
CA ARG A 139 4.01 -7.34 19.42
C ARG A 139 2.56 -7.78 19.24
N ASP A 140 1.91 -8.23 20.31
CA ASP A 140 0.53 -8.69 20.26
C ASP A 140 -0.43 -7.53 19.90
N GLN A 141 -0.17 -6.32 20.43
CA GLN A 141 -0.92 -5.13 20.01
C GLN A 141 -0.75 -4.81 18.52
N ALA A 142 0.48 -4.86 18.01
CA ALA A 142 0.77 -4.60 16.61
C ALA A 142 0.09 -5.64 15.70
N ILE A 143 0.23 -6.94 16.02
CA ILE A 143 -0.40 -8.04 15.25
C ILE A 143 -1.92 -7.90 15.25
N ASN A 144 -2.53 -7.64 16.41
CA ASN A 144 -3.98 -7.47 16.52
C ASN A 144 -4.47 -6.30 15.67
N TYR A 145 -3.72 -5.19 15.63
CA TYR A 145 -4.07 -4.04 14.81
C TYR A 145 -3.97 -4.34 13.31
N LEU A 146 -2.85 -4.93 12.87
CA LEU A 146 -2.62 -5.29 11.47
C LEU A 146 -3.69 -6.25 10.94
N THR A 147 -4.01 -7.29 11.72
CA THR A 147 -4.95 -8.34 11.30
C THR A 147 -6.41 -7.89 11.33
N LYS A 148 -6.81 -7.03 12.28
CA LYS A 148 -8.18 -6.52 12.38
C LYS A 148 -8.59 -5.62 11.21
N HIS A 149 -7.63 -4.93 10.60
CA HIS A 149 -7.88 -3.91 9.59
C HIS A 149 -7.46 -4.32 8.18
N THR A 150 -6.87 -5.50 8.03
CA THR A 150 -6.66 -6.09 6.69
C THR A 150 -8.02 -6.51 6.15
N PRO A 151 -8.47 -5.99 4.98
CA PRO A 151 -9.69 -6.47 4.35
C PRO A 151 -9.51 -7.96 4.08
N THR A 152 -10.26 -8.81 4.79
CA THR A 152 -10.51 -10.16 4.29
C THR A 152 -11.35 -9.95 3.05
N VAL A 153 -10.73 -10.05 1.86
CA VAL A 153 -11.49 -10.27 0.63
C VAL A 153 -12.34 -11.50 0.93
N GLN A 154 -13.64 -11.31 1.20
CA GLN A 154 -14.51 -12.47 1.27
C GLN A 154 -14.51 -13.03 -0.15
N PRO A 155 -14.13 -14.30 -0.35
CA PRO A 155 -14.23 -14.91 -1.66
C PRO A 155 -15.69 -14.76 -2.12
N PRO A 156 -15.92 -14.46 -3.41
CA PRO A 156 -17.27 -14.24 -3.91
C PRO A 156 -18.17 -15.42 -3.54
N GLU A 157 -19.29 -15.11 -2.89
CA GLU A 157 -20.34 -16.09 -2.64
C GLU A 157 -20.93 -16.48 -3.99
N TYR A 158 -20.69 -17.73 -4.40
CA TYR A 158 -21.31 -18.36 -5.56
C TYR A 158 -22.73 -18.84 -5.22
#